data_AF-A0A417D0U5-F1
#
_entry.id   AF-A0A417D0U5-F1
#
_cell.length_a   1.000
_cell.length_b   1.000
_cell.length_c   1.000
_cell.angle_alpha   90.00
_cell.angle_beta   90.00
_cell.angle_gamma   90.00
#
_symmetry.space_group_name_H-M   'P 1'
#
loop_
_entity.id
_entity.type
_entity.pdbx_description
1 polymer ?
#
loop_
_entity_poly.entity_id
_entity_poly.type
_entity_poly.pdbx_seq_one_letter_code
_entity_poly.pdbx_strand_id
1 'polypeptide(L)'
;MKRIAKFHKVSKERFVADWMDTFEGVSADEAEKIYEGIRLPRRATAGSAGYDFFSPADFTIKPGETIKIPTGIRVEMDQEWVLKCYPRSGLGFKFRLQLNNTVGIIDSDYFYSDNEGHIFAKLTNDTNENKVVELKADTGFMQGIFVEYGITVDDDVTDVRNGGFGSTTK
;
A
#
# COMPACT_ATOMS: atom_id res chain seq x y z
N MET A 1 4.40 6.19 23.50
CA MET A 1 4.40 6.36 22.03
C MET A 1 3.24 7.28 21.66
N LYS A 2 3.48 8.30 20.83
CA LYS A 2 2.43 9.19 20.29
C LYS A 2 1.51 8.37 19.36
N ARG A 3 0.20 8.60 19.40
CA ARG A 3 -0.77 8.01 18.48
C ARG A 3 -1.14 9.09 17.48
N ILE A 4 -0.70 8.95 16.22
CA ILE A 4 -0.75 10.01 15.20
C ILE A 4 -1.52 9.64 13.94
N ALA A 5 -2.06 8.42 13.85
CA ALA A 5 -2.71 7.94 12.65
C ALA A 5 -3.78 6.89 12.92
N LYS A 6 -4.67 6.72 11.94
CA LYS A 6 -5.70 5.69 11.90
C LYS A 6 -5.83 5.12 10.49
N PHE A 7 -5.84 3.79 10.38
CA PHE A 7 -6.13 3.11 9.13
C PHE A 7 -7.65 2.95 8.93
N HIS A 8 -8.08 3.11 7.69
CA HIS A 8 -9.46 2.92 7.25
C HIS A 8 -9.47 2.03 6.00
N LYS A 9 -10.61 1.40 5.72
CA LYS A 9 -10.87 0.92 4.36
C LYS A 9 -11.25 2.13 3.49
N VAL A 10 -10.90 2.09 2.21
CA VAL A 10 -11.58 2.92 1.20
C VAL A 10 -13.04 2.47 1.07
N SER A 11 -13.89 3.25 0.41
CA SER A 11 -15.26 2.81 0.10
C SER A 11 -15.24 1.52 -0.72
N LYS A 12 -16.32 0.74 -0.61
CA LYS A 12 -16.47 -0.49 -1.38
C LYS A 12 -16.46 -0.18 -2.88
N GLU A 13 -17.17 0.88 -3.26
CA GLU A 13 -17.29 1.38 -4.62
C GLU A 13 -15.92 1.73 -5.20
N ARG A 14 -15.09 2.46 -4.43
CA ARG A 14 -13.72 2.78 -4.83
C ARG A 14 -12.86 1.54 -4.97
N PHE A 15 -12.91 0.63 -4.00
CA PHE A 15 -12.14 -0.62 -4.08
C PHE A 15 -12.51 -1.46 -5.30
N VAL A 16 -13.81 -1.67 -5.55
CA VAL A 16 -14.30 -2.46 -6.69
C VAL A 16 -13.83 -1.84 -8.00
N ALA A 17 -13.95 -0.53 -8.16
CA ALA A 17 -13.49 0.18 -9.34
C ALA A 17 -11.98 0.02 -9.55
N ASP A 18 -11.16 0.19 -8.51
CA ASP A 18 -9.70 0.02 -8.59
C ASP A 18 -9.27 -1.42 -8.85
N TRP A 19 -10.00 -2.39 -8.29
CA TRP A 19 -9.73 -3.80 -8.48
C TRP A 19 -9.99 -4.23 -9.93
N MET A 20 -11.12 -3.82 -10.48
CA MET A 20 -11.49 -4.13 -11.87
C MET A 20 -10.63 -3.39 -12.89
N ASP A 21 -10.15 -2.17 -12.58
CA ASP A 21 -9.13 -1.47 -13.38
C ASP A 21 -7.80 -2.25 -13.40
N THR A 22 -7.47 -2.87 -12.27
CA THR A 22 -6.17 -3.55 -12.11
C THR A 22 -6.16 -4.97 -12.68
N PHE A 23 -7.28 -5.68 -12.60
CA PHE A 23 -7.38 -7.09 -12.98
C PHE A 23 -8.49 -7.30 -14.01
N GLU A 24 -8.10 -7.61 -15.24
CA GLU A 24 -9.03 -7.87 -16.34
C GLU A 24 -9.90 -9.12 -16.07
N GLY A 25 -11.17 -9.05 -16.47
CA GLY A 25 -12.09 -10.19 -16.40
C GLY A 25 -12.68 -10.49 -15.02
N VAL A 26 -12.34 -9.71 -13.98
CA VAL A 26 -12.92 -9.84 -12.64
C VAL A 26 -14.31 -9.21 -12.58
N SER A 27 -15.28 -9.92 -12.01
CA SER A 27 -16.63 -9.41 -11.79
C SER A 27 -16.72 -8.48 -10.57
N ALA A 28 -17.68 -7.56 -10.56
CA ALA A 28 -17.94 -6.70 -9.41
C ALA A 28 -18.23 -7.53 -8.14
N ASP A 29 -19.06 -8.59 -8.25
CA ASP A 29 -19.38 -9.49 -7.14
C ASP A 29 -18.14 -10.16 -6.53
N GLU A 30 -17.14 -10.49 -7.35
CA GLU A 30 -15.88 -11.07 -6.89
C GLU A 30 -15.04 -10.01 -6.16
N ALA A 31 -14.93 -8.81 -6.72
CA ALA A 31 -14.23 -7.70 -6.08
C ALA A 31 -14.88 -7.29 -4.74
N GLU A 32 -16.21 -7.31 -4.65
CA GLU A 32 -16.94 -7.05 -3.40
C GLU A 32 -16.64 -8.11 -2.34
N LYS A 33 -16.61 -9.40 -2.71
CA LYS A 33 -16.23 -10.47 -1.76
C LYS A 33 -14.82 -10.29 -1.23
N ILE A 34 -13.89 -9.88 -2.10
CA ILE A 34 -12.51 -9.56 -1.70
C ILE A 34 -12.51 -8.40 -0.70
N TYR A 35 -13.27 -7.32 -0.98
CA TYR A 35 -13.38 -6.15 -0.10
C TYR A 35 -13.83 -6.49 1.32
N GLU A 36 -14.82 -7.37 1.46
CA GLU A 36 -15.32 -7.80 2.78
C GLU A 36 -14.23 -8.53 3.58
N GLY A 37 -13.36 -9.29 2.91
CA GLY A 37 -12.23 -9.99 3.51
C GLY A 37 -11.05 -9.10 3.91
N ILE A 38 -11.00 -7.83 3.47
CA ILE A 38 -9.87 -6.94 3.73
C ILE A 38 -9.72 -6.67 5.23
N ARG A 39 -8.47 -6.75 5.69
CA ARG A 39 -8.10 -6.52 7.07
C ARG A 39 -7.26 -5.25 7.23
N LEU A 40 -7.60 -4.44 8.21
CA LEU A 40 -6.81 -3.24 8.54
C LEU A 40 -5.39 -3.61 8.98
N PRO A 41 -4.38 -2.80 8.62
CA PRO A 41 -3.00 -3.05 9.04
C PRO A 41 -2.84 -3.10 10.55
N ARG A 42 -1.94 -3.97 11.03
CA ARG A 42 -1.64 -4.11 12.46
C ARG A 42 -0.17 -4.40 12.71
N ARG A 43 0.31 -4.01 13.88
CA ARG A 43 1.63 -4.39 14.36
C ARG A 43 1.63 -5.87 14.76
N ALA A 44 2.69 -6.59 14.43
CA ALA A 44 2.82 -8.01 14.77
C ALA A 44 3.10 -8.22 16.27
N THR A 45 3.89 -7.33 16.88
CA THR A 45 4.25 -7.37 18.31
C THR A 45 4.25 -5.96 18.91
N ALA A 46 4.27 -5.86 20.24
CA ALA A 46 4.33 -4.56 20.93
C ALA A 46 5.57 -3.72 20.56
N GLY A 47 6.67 -4.37 20.19
CA GLY A 47 7.93 -3.73 19.76
C GLY A 47 8.07 -3.55 18.25
N SER A 48 7.12 -4.01 17.45
CA SER A 48 7.17 -3.81 16.00
C SER A 48 7.05 -2.31 15.68
N ALA A 49 7.90 -1.83 14.77
CA ALA A 49 7.77 -0.47 14.23
C ALA A 49 6.69 -0.43 13.13
N GLY A 50 6.68 -1.45 12.27
CA GLY A 50 5.79 -1.53 11.12
C GLY A 50 4.40 -2.09 11.43
N TYR A 51 3.42 -1.60 10.68
CA TYR A 51 2.08 -2.17 10.56
C TYR A 51 2.04 -3.04 9.30
N ASP A 52 1.81 -4.34 9.46
CA ASP A 52 1.68 -5.27 8.34
C ASP A 52 0.37 -5.00 7.57
N PHE A 53 0.47 -4.84 6.26
CA PHE A 53 -0.63 -4.87 5.29
C PHE A 53 -0.83 -6.31 4.83
N PHE A 54 -2.10 -6.72 4.74
CA PHE A 54 -2.48 -8.10 4.41
C PHE A 54 -2.94 -8.20 2.95
N SER A 55 -2.58 -9.31 2.29
CA SER A 55 -2.95 -9.52 0.90
C SER A 55 -4.48 -9.62 0.79
N PRO A 56 -5.13 -8.83 -0.07
CA PRO A 56 -6.58 -8.88 -0.25
C PRO A 56 -7.04 -10.20 -0.91
N ALA A 57 -6.19 -10.79 -1.75
CA ALA A 57 -6.47 -12.03 -2.46
C ALA A 57 -5.22 -12.93 -2.55
N ASP A 58 -5.39 -14.11 -3.13
CA ASP A 58 -4.29 -14.99 -3.50
C ASP A 58 -3.59 -14.46 -4.76
N PHE A 59 -2.26 -14.41 -4.74
CA PHE A 59 -1.44 -14.01 -5.88
C PHE A 59 -0.23 -14.94 -6.04
N THR A 60 0.05 -15.27 -7.30
CA THR A 60 1.27 -15.95 -7.71
C THR A 60 2.08 -14.98 -8.56
N ILE A 61 3.30 -14.66 -8.14
CA ILE A 61 4.20 -13.74 -8.85
C ILE A 61 5.43 -14.53 -9.28
N LYS A 62 5.54 -14.83 -10.58
CA LYS A 62 6.67 -15.57 -11.14
C LYS A 62 7.91 -14.69 -11.29
N PRO A 63 9.11 -15.27 -11.47
CA PRO A 63 10.32 -14.50 -11.75
C PRO A 63 10.12 -13.49 -12.88
N GLY A 64 10.49 -12.22 -12.62
CA GLY A 64 10.35 -11.11 -13.57
C GLY A 64 8.95 -10.51 -13.66
N GLU A 65 7.91 -11.11 -13.06
CA GLU A 65 6.56 -10.56 -13.08
C GLU A 65 6.41 -9.38 -12.10
N THR A 66 5.56 -8.45 -12.50
CA THR A 66 5.15 -7.29 -11.71
C THR A 66 3.65 -7.34 -11.48
N ILE A 67 3.22 -7.03 -10.25
CA ILE A 67 1.81 -6.91 -9.89
C ILE A 67 1.53 -5.56 -9.23
N LYS A 68 0.37 -4.96 -9.53
CA LYS A 68 -0.20 -3.81 -8.82
C LYS A 68 -1.30 -4.36 -7.92
N ILE A 69 -1.24 -4.14 -6.61
CA ILE A 69 -2.23 -4.61 -5.64
C ILE A 69 -2.94 -3.39 -5.03
N PRO A 70 -4.24 -3.19 -5.33
CA PRO A 70 -5.11 -2.28 -4.57
C PRO A 70 -5.31 -2.87 -3.17
N THR A 71 -4.86 -2.20 -2.12
CA THR A 71 -4.86 -2.79 -0.76
C THR A 71 -6.22 -2.75 -0.07
N GLY A 72 -7.13 -1.91 -0.56
CA GLY A 72 -8.36 -1.47 0.10
C GLY A 72 -8.14 -0.62 1.32
N ILE A 73 -6.91 -0.19 1.59
CA ILE A 73 -6.54 0.58 2.78
C ILE A 73 -6.23 2.03 2.41
N ARG A 74 -6.65 2.94 3.27
CA ARG A 74 -6.20 4.33 3.35
C ARG A 74 -5.82 4.70 4.78
N VAL A 75 -5.14 5.81 4.98
CA VAL A 75 -4.63 6.23 6.30
C VAL A 75 -4.81 7.71 6.53
N GLU A 76 -5.42 8.07 7.66
CA GLU A 76 -5.48 9.43 8.18
C GLU A 76 -4.31 9.62 9.16
N MET A 77 -3.57 10.72 9.09
CA MET A 77 -2.46 11.01 10.00
C MET A 77 -2.19 12.51 10.22
N ASP A 78 -1.45 12.85 11.28
CA ASP A 78 -0.94 14.19 11.55
C ASP A 78 -0.03 14.70 10.41
N GLN A 79 -0.04 16.02 10.12
CA GLN A 79 0.62 16.63 8.94
C GLN A 79 2.15 16.45 8.87
N GLU A 80 2.82 16.30 10.02
CA GLU A 80 4.29 16.18 10.11
C GLU A 80 4.78 14.73 9.97
N TRP A 81 3.88 13.81 9.61
CA TRP A 81 4.15 12.39 9.52
C TRP A 81 3.96 11.88 8.09
N VAL A 82 4.82 10.93 7.72
CA VAL A 82 4.72 10.17 6.49
C VAL A 82 4.62 8.68 6.83
N LEU A 83 3.76 7.96 6.12
CA LEU A 83 3.80 6.49 6.17
C LEU A 83 4.71 5.98 5.07
N LYS A 84 5.86 5.43 5.48
CA LYS A 84 6.82 4.78 4.57
C LYS A 84 6.50 3.30 4.47
N CYS A 85 6.17 2.84 3.27
CA CYS A 85 5.81 1.46 2.97
C CYS A 85 7.01 0.68 2.40
N TYR A 86 7.24 -0.51 2.93
CA TYR A 86 8.33 -1.41 2.57
C TYR A 86 7.81 -2.82 2.33
N PRO A 87 8.43 -3.63 1.46
CA PRO A 87 8.19 -5.07 1.48
C PRO A 87 8.48 -5.66 2.87
N ARG A 88 7.79 -6.73 3.25
CA ARG A 88 8.20 -7.47 4.46
C ARG A 88 9.56 -8.09 4.24
N SER A 89 10.44 -7.96 5.24
CA SER A 89 11.85 -8.38 5.14
C SER A 89 12.01 -9.83 4.70
N GLY A 90 11.15 -10.73 5.18
CA GLY A 90 11.16 -12.14 4.78
C GLY A 90 10.89 -12.33 3.27
N LEU A 91 10.01 -11.54 2.67
CA LEU A 91 9.71 -11.62 1.23
C LEU A 91 10.86 -11.02 0.40
N GLY A 92 11.37 -9.86 0.81
CA GLY A 92 12.53 -9.23 0.16
C GLY A 92 13.78 -10.12 0.22
N PHE A 93 14.05 -10.75 1.36
CA PHE A 93 15.25 -11.58 1.55
C PHE A 93 15.15 -12.95 0.87
N LYS A 94 14.00 -13.63 0.96
CA LYS A 94 13.85 -15.00 0.43
C LYS A 94 13.58 -15.05 -1.07
N PHE A 95 12.88 -14.03 -1.60
CA PHE A 95 12.36 -14.03 -2.96
C PHE A 95 12.84 -12.84 -3.79
N ARG A 96 13.57 -11.88 -3.21
CA ARG A 96 13.88 -10.60 -3.87
C ARG A 96 12.60 -9.89 -4.35
N LEU A 97 11.52 -10.00 -3.57
CA LEU A 97 10.30 -9.25 -3.82
C LEU A 97 10.53 -7.77 -3.45
N GLN A 98 10.37 -6.88 -4.41
CA GLN A 98 10.65 -5.46 -4.26
C GLN A 98 9.41 -4.62 -4.52
N LEU A 99 9.28 -3.48 -3.82
CA LEU A 99 8.39 -2.41 -4.28
C LEU A 99 9.06 -1.69 -5.44
N ASN A 100 8.33 -1.49 -6.54
CA ASN A 100 8.90 -0.94 -7.78
C ASN A 100 9.38 0.52 -7.63
N ASN A 101 8.82 1.24 -6.65
CA ASN A 101 9.24 2.57 -6.25
C ASN A 101 10.19 2.57 -5.04
N THR A 102 10.75 1.41 -4.66
CA THR A 102 11.64 1.17 -3.50
C THR A 102 10.96 1.38 -2.15
N VAL A 103 10.43 2.57 -1.88
CA VAL A 103 9.66 2.92 -0.68
C VAL A 103 8.38 3.61 -1.11
N GLY A 104 7.23 3.10 -0.66
CA GLY A 104 5.97 3.82 -0.83
C GLY A 104 5.94 5.01 0.12
N ILE A 105 5.82 6.23 -0.43
CA ILE A 105 5.67 7.46 0.33
C ILE A 105 4.19 7.83 0.32
N ILE A 106 3.54 7.71 1.47
CA ILE A 106 2.14 8.07 1.66
C ILE A 106 2.09 9.35 2.50
N ASP A 107 1.80 10.45 1.83
CA ASP A 107 1.70 11.79 2.41
C ASP A 107 0.40 11.94 3.21
N SER A 108 0.39 12.83 4.21
CA SER A 108 -0.75 12.99 5.12
C SER A 108 -2.01 13.48 4.41
N ASP A 109 -1.87 14.30 3.37
CA ASP A 109 -2.98 14.84 2.60
C ASP A 109 -3.54 13.87 1.55
N TYR A 110 -2.82 12.78 1.26
CA TYR A 110 -3.26 11.76 0.30
C TYR A 110 -4.60 11.14 0.68
N PHE A 111 -4.94 11.10 1.97
CA PHE A 111 -6.22 10.58 2.47
C PHE A 111 -7.45 11.25 1.82
N TYR A 112 -7.33 12.52 1.43
CA TYR A 112 -8.42 13.32 0.87
C TYR A 112 -8.43 13.38 -0.67
N SER A 113 -7.54 12.61 -1.31
CA SER A 113 -7.46 12.58 -2.78
C SER A 113 -8.70 11.97 -3.43
N ASP A 114 -8.84 12.20 -4.74
CA ASP A 114 -9.94 11.71 -5.58
C ASP A 114 -10.16 10.19 -5.54
N ASN A 115 -9.08 9.41 -5.36
CA ASN A 115 -9.15 7.97 -5.17
C ASN A 115 -9.36 7.55 -3.70
N GLU A 116 -9.80 8.47 -2.85
CA GLU A 116 -9.98 8.32 -1.41
C GLU A 116 -8.68 8.02 -0.63
N GLY A 117 -7.51 8.30 -1.20
CA GLY A 117 -6.22 7.94 -0.59
C GLY A 117 -5.96 6.43 -0.60
N HIS A 118 -6.51 5.71 -1.58
CA HIS A 118 -6.31 4.28 -1.71
C HIS A 118 -4.81 3.97 -1.90
N ILE A 119 -4.23 3.23 -0.96
CA ILE A 119 -2.84 2.79 -1.03
C ILE A 119 -2.75 1.58 -1.96
N PHE A 120 -1.82 1.64 -2.91
CA PHE A 120 -1.49 0.53 -3.80
C PHE A 120 -0.06 0.07 -3.57
N ALA A 121 0.19 -1.22 -3.76
CA ALA A 121 1.52 -1.79 -3.76
C ALA A 121 1.87 -2.31 -5.16
N LYS A 122 2.88 -1.74 -5.81
CA LYS A 122 3.42 -2.27 -7.06
C LYS A 122 4.68 -3.08 -6.75
N LEU A 123 4.59 -4.40 -6.90
CA LEU A 123 5.62 -5.34 -6.49
C LEU A 123 6.21 -6.08 -7.69
N THR A 124 7.51 -6.32 -7.67
CA THR A 124 8.22 -7.07 -8.70
C THR A 124 8.99 -8.22 -8.05
N ASN A 125 8.85 -9.42 -8.59
CA ASN A 125 9.66 -10.56 -8.20
C ASN A 125 10.98 -10.53 -8.99
N ASP A 126 12.00 -9.90 -8.41
CA ASP A 126 13.33 -9.74 -9.02
C ASP A 126 14.28 -10.91 -8.66
N THR A 127 13.74 -12.12 -8.49
CA THR A 127 14.55 -13.28 -8.11
C THR A 127 15.61 -13.63 -9.16
N ASN A 128 16.80 -14.02 -8.69
CA ASN A 128 17.86 -14.64 -9.49
C ASN A 128 17.94 -16.16 -9.29
N GLU A 129 16.98 -16.75 -8.58
CA GLU A 129 16.94 -18.17 -8.20
C GLU A 129 15.67 -18.87 -8.74
N ASN A 130 14.95 -18.23 -9.67
CA ASN A 130 13.69 -18.70 -10.25
C ASN A 130 12.60 -19.05 -9.21
N LYS A 131 12.63 -18.43 -8.03
CA LYS A 131 11.64 -18.64 -6.98
C LYS A 131 10.32 -17.93 -7.30
N VAL A 132 9.22 -18.66 -7.24
CA VAL A 132 7.87 -18.09 -7.34
C VAL A 132 7.42 -17.58 -5.97
N VAL A 133 6.81 -16.39 -5.94
CA VAL A 133 6.18 -15.85 -4.73
C VAL A 133 4.71 -16.23 -4.72
N GLU A 134 4.27 -16.89 -3.65
CA GLU A 134 2.86 -17.16 -3.38
C GLU A 134 2.41 -16.28 -2.21
N LEU A 135 1.57 -15.29 -2.48
CA LEU A 135 0.91 -14.49 -1.46
C LEU A 135 -0.49 -15.06 -1.26
N LYS A 136 -0.79 -15.52 -0.05
CA LYS A 136 -2.14 -15.98 0.31
C LYS A 136 -2.95 -14.82 0.87
N ALA A 137 -4.27 -14.82 0.63
CA ALA A 137 -5.18 -13.87 1.25
C ALA A 137 -4.99 -13.83 2.79
N ASP A 138 -5.14 -12.65 3.39
CA ASP A 138 -4.90 -12.37 4.82
C ASP A 138 -3.45 -12.64 5.30
N THR A 139 -2.48 -12.83 4.40
CA THR A 139 -1.06 -12.89 4.79
C THR A 139 -0.36 -11.54 4.63
N GLY A 140 0.48 -11.18 5.61
CA GLY A 140 1.22 -9.93 5.57
C GLY A 140 2.24 -9.94 4.43
N PHE A 141 2.23 -8.92 3.57
CA PHE A 141 3.12 -8.82 2.40
C PHE A 141 3.91 -7.49 2.31
N MET A 142 3.38 -6.42 2.87
CA MET A 142 4.00 -5.11 2.96
C MET A 142 3.89 -4.60 4.41
N GLN A 143 4.77 -3.71 4.84
CA GLN A 143 4.70 -3.06 6.14
C GLN A 143 4.84 -1.54 6.00
N GLY A 144 4.07 -0.80 6.78
CA GLY A 144 4.15 0.66 6.84
C GLY A 144 4.73 1.14 8.16
N ILE A 145 5.71 2.05 8.12
CA ILE A 145 6.32 2.67 9.30
C ILE A 145 6.06 4.18 9.24
N PHE A 146 5.50 4.72 10.31
CA PHE A 146 5.33 6.16 10.45
C PHE A 146 6.65 6.81 10.83
N VAL A 147 7.02 7.86 10.10
CA VAL A 147 8.26 8.63 10.31
C VAL A 147 7.91 10.11 10.30
N GLU A 148 8.43 10.86 11.26
CA GLU A 148 8.33 12.31 11.27
C GLU A 148 9.32 12.91 10.27
N TYR A 149 8.91 13.96 9.55
CA TYR A 149 9.74 14.63 8.54
C TYR A 149 9.72 16.15 8.73
N GLY A 150 10.70 16.83 8.14
CA GLY A 150 10.78 18.28 8.12
C GLY A 150 10.63 18.84 6.71
N ILE A 151 10.36 20.14 6.63
CA ILE A 151 10.30 20.93 5.39
C ILE A 151 11.45 21.95 5.36
N THR A 152 11.75 22.54 4.21
CA THR A 152 12.79 23.57 4.11
C THR A 152 12.31 24.91 4.69
N VAL A 153 13.24 25.78 5.06
CA VAL A 153 12.93 27.08 5.70
C VAL A 153 12.20 28.06 4.78
N ASP A 154 12.27 27.82 3.48
CA ASP A 154 11.74 28.62 2.37
C ASP A 154 10.59 27.90 1.64
N ASP A 155 10.04 26.84 2.23
CA ASP A 155 8.89 26.13 1.66
C ASP A 155 7.62 27.01 1.71
N ASP A 156 7.03 27.26 0.54
CA ASP A 156 5.83 28.08 0.35
C ASP A 156 4.71 27.32 -0.39
N VAL A 157 4.82 25.99 -0.46
CA VAL A 157 3.86 25.13 -1.15
C VAL A 157 2.53 25.12 -0.39
N THR A 158 1.46 25.55 -1.08
CA THR A 158 0.08 25.51 -0.55
C THR A 158 -0.84 24.55 -1.30
N ASP A 159 -0.37 23.98 -2.41
CA ASP A 159 -1.14 23.02 -3.19
C ASP A 159 -1.41 21.76 -2.37
N VAL A 160 -2.64 21.24 -2.47
CA VAL A 160 -3.04 19.99 -1.82
C VAL A 160 -3.06 18.88 -2.86
N ARG A 161 -2.60 17.69 -2.48
CA ARG A 161 -2.54 16.55 -3.37
C ARG A 161 -3.93 16.15 -3.87
N ASN A 162 -4.08 16.11 -5.20
CA ASN A 162 -5.27 15.57 -5.87
C ASN A 162 -4.87 14.33 -6.70
N GLY A 163 -4.87 13.17 -6.05
CA GLY A 163 -4.60 11.86 -6.66
C GLY A 163 -3.22 11.26 -6.40
N GLY A 164 -3.02 10.01 -6.83
CA GLY A 164 -1.77 9.25 -6.72
C GLY A 164 -0.90 9.29 -7.98
N PHE A 165 0.33 8.73 -7.89
CA PHE A 165 1.18 8.43 -9.06
C PHE A 165 1.53 9.59 -10.00
N GLY A 166 2.26 10.60 -9.51
CA GLY A 166 2.79 11.67 -10.36
C GLY A 166 1.80 12.79 -10.66
N SER A 167 0.67 12.84 -9.96
CA SER A 167 -0.37 13.88 -10.02
C SER A 167 0.10 15.32 -9.77
N THR A 168 1.33 15.50 -9.28
CA THR A 168 1.97 16.82 -9.08
C THR A 168 2.86 17.26 -10.23
N THR A 169 3.06 16.43 -11.26
CA THR A 169 3.84 16.82 -12.45
C THR A 169 2.90 17.55 -13.43
N LYS A 170 3.00 18.89 -13.48
CA LYS A 170 2.46 19.69 -14.59
C LYS A 170 3.42 19.72 -15.76
#